data_AF-A0AAV5WJC7-F1
#
_entry.id   AF-A0AAV5WJC7-F1
#
_cell.length_a   1.000
_cell.length_b   1.000
_cell.length_c   1.000
_cell.angle_alpha   90.00
_cell.angle_beta   90.00
_cell.angle_gamma   90.00
#
_symmetry.space_group_name_H-M   'P 1'
#
loop_
_entity.id
_entity.type
_entity.pdbx_description
1 polymer ?
#
loop_
_entity_poly.entity_id
_entity_poly.type
_entity_poly.pdbx_seq_one_letter_code
_entity_poly.pdbx_strand_id
1 'polypeptide(L)'
;FPHSGLSICGMRALPLLLVFCAVSRAADWKCGATKEQLDWTRSAIDGMCPTKKDEINNCCIEHDACYKKKTGREPCDETFATCVTKAVERTNCVMLAVGMAYAVRLGGQPSYN
;
A
#
# COMPACT_ATOMS: atom_id res chain seq x y z
N PHE A 1 -8.88 17.65 -5.72
CA PHE A 1 -7.48 18.07 -5.47
C PHE A 1 -6.53 17.05 -6.06
N PRO A 2 -6.04 17.20 -7.30
CA PRO A 2 -4.95 16.36 -7.80
C PRO A 2 -3.62 17.06 -7.51
N HIS A 3 -2.75 16.43 -6.73
CA HIS A 3 -1.34 16.83 -6.71
C HIS A 3 -0.66 16.23 -7.93
N SER A 4 -0.53 17.08 -8.94
CA SER A 4 0.47 16.99 -9.99
C SER A 4 1.84 16.79 -9.35
N GLY A 5 2.52 15.69 -9.68
CA GLY A 5 3.92 15.49 -9.33
C GLY A 5 4.76 16.60 -9.93
N LEU A 6 5.39 17.39 -9.07
CA LEU A 6 6.29 18.46 -9.46
C LEU A 6 7.58 17.84 -10.02
N SER A 7 7.73 17.87 -11.34
CA SER A 7 8.96 17.47 -12.03
C SER A 7 9.97 18.61 -11.97
N ILE A 8 10.99 18.49 -11.12
CA ILE A 8 12.16 19.37 -11.15
C ILE A 8 13.23 18.68 -12.00
N CYS A 9 13.12 18.82 -13.33
CA CYS A 9 14.22 18.46 -14.23
C CYS A 9 15.01 19.75 -14.52
N GLY A 10 16.14 19.91 -13.81
CA GLY A 10 17.03 21.06 -14.00
C GLY A 10 17.55 21.11 -15.43
N MET A 11 17.09 22.11 -16.20
CA MET A 11 17.56 22.37 -17.56
C MET A 11 19.01 22.86 -17.53
N ARG A 12 19.98 22.00 -17.83
CA ARG A 12 21.24 22.45 -18.43
C ARG A 12 21.56 21.60 -19.65
N ALA A 13 21.48 22.26 -20.79
CA ALA A 13 21.77 21.73 -22.11
C ALA A 13 23.26 21.37 -22.23
N LEU A 14 23.57 20.09 -22.35
CA LEU A 14 24.81 19.62 -22.98
C LEU A 14 24.56 18.27 -23.66
N PRO A 15 24.82 18.12 -24.97
CA PRO A 15 24.31 17.00 -25.73
C PRO A 15 25.37 15.90 -25.78
N LEU A 16 25.44 14.97 -24.81
CA LEU A 16 25.91 13.58 -25.03
C LEU A 16 25.90 12.68 -23.77
N LEU A 17 24.97 12.84 -22.84
CA LEU A 17 24.78 11.86 -21.76
C LEU A 17 23.35 11.36 -21.85
N LEU A 18 23.18 10.06 -22.14
CA LEU A 18 21.89 9.39 -22.10
C LEU A 18 21.31 9.59 -20.69
N VAL A 19 20.37 10.53 -20.57
CA VAL A 19 19.58 10.75 -19.36
C VAL A 19 18.67 9.52 -19.22
N PHE A 20 19.16 8.49 -18.55
CA PHE A 20 18.30 7.41 -18.06
C PHE A 20 17.46 7.97 -16.92
N CYS A 21 16.36 8.62 -17.28
CA CYS A 21 15.34 9.00 -16.33
C CYS A 21 14.66 7.71 -15.87
N ALA A 22 15.09 7.15 -14.73
CA ALA A 22 14.34 6.09 -14.08
C ALA A 22 12.98 6.67 -13.67
N VAL A 23 11.96 6.41 -14.49
CA VAL A 23 10.57 6.76 -14.15
C VAL A 23 10.12 5.80 -13.06
N SER A 24 10.33 6.17 -11.81
CA SER A 24 9.78 5.45 -10.67
C SER A 24 8.29 5.76 -10.57
N ARG A 25 7.42 4.88 -11.07
CA ARG A 25 5.98 5.00 -10.84
C ARG A 25 5.69 4.52 -9.41
N ALA A 26 5.17 5.40 -8.55
CA ALA A 26 4.63 4.98 -7.26
C ALA A 26 3.60 3.86 -7.51
N ALA A 27 3.66 2.80 -6.71
CA ALA A 27 2.73 1.68 -6.86
C ALA A 27 1.29 2.18 -6.73
N ASP A 28 0.39 1.68 -7.58
CA ASP A 28 -1.03 1.97 -7.44
C ASP A 28 -1.49 1.49 -6.05
N TRP A 29 -2.36 2.25 -5.38
CA TRP A 29 -2.92 1.84 -4.10
C TRP A 29 -3.76 0.57 -4.26
N LYS A 30 -3.53 -0.43 -3.39
CA LYS A 30 -4.17 -1.75 -3.43
C LYS A 30 -4.89 -2.14 -2.15
N CYS A 31 -4.81 -1.37 -1.08
CA CYS A 31 -5.51 -1.71 0.15
C CYS A 31 -7.02 -1.48 0.02
N GLY A 32 -7.80 -2.51 -0.27
CA GLY A 32 -9.27 -2.44 -0.34
C GLY A 32 -9.85 -3.30 -1.45
N ALA A 33 -11.03 -3.87 -1.24
CA ALA A 33 -11.69 -4.76 -2.21
C ALA A 33 -12.57 -4.01 -3.22
N THR A 34 -13.14 -2.86 -2.84
CA THR A 34 -13.94 -1.99 -3.72
C THR A 34 -13.28 -0.64 -3.93
N LYS A 35 -13.76 0.13 -4.92
CA LYS A 35 -13.26 1.49 -5.18
C LYS A 35 -13.44 2.40 -3.97
N GLU A 36 -14.59 2.32 -3.31
CA GLU A 36 -14.89 3.08 -2.10
C GLU A 36 -13.90 2.70 -0.99
N GLN A 37 -13.64 1.41 -0.78
CA GLN A 37 -12.66 0.97 0.21
C GLN A 37 -11.24 1.45 -0.13
N LEU A 38 -10.84 1.45 -1.40
CA LEU A 38 -9.54 1.98 -1.84
C LEU A 38 -9.41 3.49 -1.53
N ASP A 39 -10.45 4.27 -1.79
CA ASP A 39 -10.44 5.72 -1.53
C ASP A 39 -10.39 6.01 -0.02
N TRP A 40 -11.25 5.34 0.76
CA TRP A 40 -11.33 5.52 2.21
C TRP A 40 -10.05 5.11 2.92
N THR A 41 -9.50 3.94 2.60
CA THR A 41 -8.25 3.47 3.20
C THR A 41 -7.08 4.37 2.81
N ARG A 42 -6.99 4.83 1.56
CA ARG A 42 -5.96 5.78 1.13
C ARG A 42 -6.03 7.06 1.95
N SER A 43 -7.22 7.66 2.05
CA SER A 43 -7.43 8.88 2.84
C SER A 43 -7.10 8.67 4.32
N ALA A 44 -7.46 7.51 4.90
CA ALA A 44 -7.15 7.15 6.28
C ALA A 44 -5.63 7.05 6.51
N ILE A 45 -4.89 6.37 5.63
CA ILE A 45 -3.44 6.25 5.73
C ILE A 45 -2.75 7.61 5.49
N ASP A 46 -3.21 8.39 4.52
CA ASP A 46 -2.66 9.74 4.25
C ASP A 46 -2.83 10.68 5.45
N GLY A 47 -3.94 10.56 6.19
CA GLY A 47 -4.21 11.38 7.37
C GLY A 47 -3.51 10.91 8.65
N MET A 48 -3.41 9.59 8.86
CA MET A 48 -2.92 9.03 10.12
C MET A 48 -1.45 8.62 10.06
N CYS A 49 -1.03 8.02 8.96
CA CYS A 49 0.25 7.31 8.82
C CYS A 49 0.93 7.54 7.46
N PRO A 50 1.08 8.80 7.00
CA PRO A 50 1.51 9.11 5.63
C PRO A 50 2.93 8.59 5.33
N THR A 51 3.81 8.57 6.32
CA THR A 51 5.20 8.11 6.17
C THR A 51 5.32 6.60 5.99
N LYS A 52 4.24 5.84 6.26
CA LYS A 52 4.17 4.38 6.15
C LYS A 52 3.30 3.89 5.00
N LYS A 53 2.86 4.82 4.14
CA LYS A 53 1.92 4.53 3.07
C LYS A 53 2.44 3.46 2.12
N ASP A 54 3.67 3.58 1.67
CA ASP A 54 4.23 2.66 0.68
C ASP A 54 4.47 1.27 1.27
N GLU A 55 4.98 1.21 2.51
CA GLU A 55 5.18 -0.06 3.21
C GLU A 55 3.85 -0.78 3.50
N ILE A 56 2.82 -0.05 3.94
CA ILE A 56 1.48 -0.60 4.14
C ILE A 56 0.89 -1.08 2.81
N ASN A 57 1.04 -0.32 1.73
CA ASN A 57 0.52 -0.69 0.42
C ASN A 57 1.17 -1.98 -0.11
N ASN A 58 2.48 -2.16 0.13
CA ASN A 58 3.17 -3.39 -0.24
C ASN A 58 2.60 -4.62 0.48
N CYS A 59 2.22 -4.50 1.75
CA CYS A 59 1.53 -5.57 2.46
C CYS A 59 0.18 -5.93 1.80
N CYS A 60 -0.57 -4.95 1.32
CA CYS A 60 -1.82 -5.18 0.61
C CYS A 60 -1.61 -5.87 -0.74
N ILE A 61 -0.55 -5.49 -1.48
CA ILE A 61 -0.17 -6.15 -2.74
C ILE A 61 0.14 -7.64 -2.50
N GLU A 62 0.90 -7.95 -1.45
CA GLU A 62 1.24 -9.32 -1.09
C GLU A 62 0.02 -10.13 -0.62
N HIS A 63 -0.89 -9.50 0.14
CA HIS A 63 -2.13 -10.12 0.60
C HIS A 63 -3.06 -10.49 -0.56
N ASP A 64 -3.27 -9.57 -1.49
CA ASP A 64 -4.01 -9.82 -2.73
C ASP A 64 -3.40 -10.97 -3.54
N ALA A 65 -2.06 -11.00 -3.63
CA ALA A 65 -1.35 -12.07 -4.32
C ALA A 65 -1.50 -13.42 -3.61
N CYS A 66 -1.55 -13.43 -2.28
CA CYS A 66 -1.81 -14.63 -1.48
C CYS A 66 -3.24 -15.15 -1.72
N TYR A 67 -4.25 -14.27 -1.67
CA TYR A 67 -5.65 -14.62 -1.92
C TYR A 67 -5.84 -15.23 -3.31
N LYS A 68 -5.18 -14.68 -4.34
CA LYS A 68 -5.21 -15.23 -5.71
C LYS A 68 -4.68 -16.66 -5.81
N LYS A 69 -3.75 -17.06 -4.93
CA LYS A 69 -3.19 -18.42 -4.91
C LYS A 69 -4.08 -19.43 -4.17
N LYS A 70 -5.14 -18.99 -3.47
CA LYS A 70 -6.08 -19.83 -2.71
C LYS A 70 -5.39 -20.80 -1.74
N THR A 71 -4.33 -20.35 -1.07
CA THR A 71 -3.52 -21.15 -0.11
C THR A 71 -4.17 -21.32 1.27
N GLY A 72 -5.33 -20.72 1.50
CA GLY A 72 -5.98 -20.61 2.80
C GLY A 72 -6.17 -19.14 3.19
N ARG A 73 -7.38 -18.78 3.65
CA ARG A 73 -7.71 -17.41 4.08
C ARG A 73 -6.89 -16.98 5.29
N GLU A 74 -6.91 -17.81 6.33
CA GLU A 74 -6.23 -17.56 7.61
C GLU A 74 -4.71 -17.35 7.44
N PRO A 75 -3.96 -18.22 6.71
CA PRO A 75 -2.55 -17.98 6.43
C PRO A 75 -2.26 -16.63 5.75
N CYS A 76 -3.09 -16.23 4.78
CA CYS A 76 -2.94 -14.95 4.11
C CYS A 76 -3.21 -13.78 5.06
N ASP A 77 -4.28 -13.86 5.87
CA ASP A 77 -4.64 -12.81 6.83
C ASP A 77 -3.59 -12.66 7.95
N GLU A 78 -2.99 -13.76 8.43
CA GLU A 78 -1.90 -13.73 9.41
C GLU A 78 -0.61 -13.14 8.85
N THR A 79 -0.25 -13.52 7.61
CA THR A 79 0.92 -12.96 6.91
C THR A 79 0.75 -11.46 6.72
N PHE A 80 -0.44 -11.03 6.28
CA PHE A 80 -0.78 -9.62 6.17
C PHE A 80 -0.67 -8.89 7.51
N ALA A 81 -1.28 -9.42 8.57
CA ALA A 81 -1.24 -8.80 9.91
C ALA A 81 0.19 -8.61 10.42
N THR A 82 1.06 -9.59 10.18
CA THR A 82 2.50 -9.51 10.50
C THR A 82 3.19 -8.43 9.67
N CYS A 83 2.91 -8.38 8.37
CA CYS A 83 3.48 -7.38 7.46
C CYS A 83 3.13 -5.95 7.90
N VAL A 84 1.83 -5.64 8.09
CA VAL A 84 1.42 -4.27 8.44
C VAL A 84 1.91 -3.85 9.81
N THR A 85 2.01 -4.78 10.77
CA THR A 85 2.56 -4.49 12.11
C THR A 85 4.04 -4.14 12.03
N LYS A 86 4.83 -4.85 11.19
CA LYS A 86 6.24 -4.53 10.95
C LYS A 86 6.40 -3.22 10.18
N ALA A 87 5.55 -2.95 9.19
CA ALA A 87 5.60 -1.72 8.40
C ALA A 87 5.49 -0.47 9.28
N VAL A 88 4.68 -0.54 10.33
CA VAL A 88 4.45 0.56 11.29
C VAL A 88 5.25 0.43 12.58
N GLU A 89 6.19 -0.51 12.67
CA GLU A 89 6.97 -0.70 13.90
C GLU A 89 7.68 0.62 14.28
N ARG A 90 7.71 0.93 15.58
CA ARG A 90 8.32 2.15 16.14
C ARG A 90 7.65 3.45 15.71
N THR A 91 6.39 3.39 15.29
CA THR A 91 5.55 4.56 15.04
C THR A 91 4.32 4.54 15.95
N ASN A 92 3.55 5.63 15.99
CA ASN A 92 2.25 5.68 16.66
C ASN A 92 1.11 5.05 15.82
N CYS A 93 1.43 4.44 14.68
CA CYS A 93 0.47 3.84 13.75
C CYS A 93 0.07 2.40 14.08
N VAL A 94 0.53 1.86 15.21
CA VAL A 94 0.27 0.46 15.61
C VAL A 94 -1.22 0.17 15.70
N MET A 95 -2.02 1.08 16.25
CA MET A 95 -3.48 0.89 16.34
C MET A 95 -4.16 0.80 14.96
N LEU A 96 -3.64 1.52 13.97
CA LEU A 96 -4.13 1.45 12.60
C LEU A 96 -3.82 0.08 11.97
N ALA A 97 -2.59 -0.42 12.16
CA ALA A 97 -2.21 -1.76 11.70
C ALA A 97 -3.05 -2.87 12.37
N VAL A 98 -3.33 -2.75 13.67
CA VAL A 98 -4.23 -3.68 14.39
C VAL A 98 -5.65 -3.63 13.80
N GLY A 99 -6.16 -2.43 13.52
CA GLY A 99 -7.46 -2.26 12.86
C GLY A 99 -7.51 -2.90 11.48
N MET A 100 -6.46 -2.73 10.66
CA MET A 100 -6.35 -3.39 9.35
C MET A 100 -6.32 -4.91 9.47
N ALA A 101 -5.56 -5.46 10.41
CA ALA A 101 -5.51 -6.91 10.66
C ALA A 101 -6.88 -7.48 11.07
N TYR A 102 -7.65 -6.74 11.88
CA TYR A 102 -9.00 -7.13 12.24
C TYR A 102 -9.97 -7.06 11.05
N ALA A 103 -9.88 -6.01 10.24
CA ALA A 103 -10.73 -5.80 9.07
C ALA A 103 -10.63 -6.95 8.06
N VAL A 104 -9.41 -7.43 7.76
CA VAL A 104 -9.25 -8.56 6.81
C VAL A 104 -9.79 -9.87 7.36
N ARG A 105 -9.67 -10.08 8.68
CA ARG A 105 -10.17 -11.30 9.34
C ARG A 105 -11.70 -11.38 9.33
N LEU A 106 -12.39 -10.24 9.44
CA LEU A 106 -13.85 -10.17 9.37
C LEU A 106 -14.37 -10.11 7.93
N GLY A 107 -13.69 -9.35 7.06
CA GLY A 107 -14.15 -9.03 5.72
C GLY A 107 -13.63 -9.94 4.60
N GLY A 108 -12.69 -10.85 4.87
CA GLY A 108 -12.01 -11.65 3.84
C GLY A 108 -12.81 -12.82 3.25
N GLN A 109 -13.93 -13.23 3.86
CA GLN A 109 -14.71 -14.39 3.41
C GLN A 109 -15.26 -14.26 1.97
N PRO A 110 -15.85 -13.12 1.55
CA PRO A 110 -16.34 -12.95 0.18
C PRO A 110 -15.24 -12.91 -0.89
N SER A 111 -14.04 -12.43 -0.53
CA SER A 111 -12.91 -12.29 -1.47
C SER A 111 -12.16 -13.61 -1.70
N TYR A 112 -12.34 -14.58 -0.80
CA TYR A 112 -11.62 -15.85 -0.80
C TYR A 112 -12.34 -16.96 -1.59
N ASN A 113 -13.67 -16.97 -1.55
CA ASN A 113 -14.51 -17.98 -2.20
C ASN A 113 -14.78 -17.63 -3.67
#